data_AF-A0A1F6QEX9-F1
#
_entry.id   AF-A0A1F6QEX9-F1
#
_cell.length_a   1.000
_cell.length_b   1.000
_cell.length_c   1.000
_cell.angle_alpha   90.00
_cell.angle_beta   90.00
_cell.angle_gamma   90.00
#
_symmetry.space_group_name_H-M   'P 1'
#
loop_
_entity.id
_entity.type
_entity.pdbx_description
1 polymer ?
#
loop_
_entity_poly.entity_id
_entity_poly.type
_entity_poly.pdbx_seq_one_letter_code
_entity_poly.pdbx_strand_id
1 'polypeptide(L)'
;MKEIICESCGMPMRKKEDFGGGKLDNKYCVHCTYKDGSLMSYTDKLNAMAKFIISRMGMDKEMAIETAKETMAKMPAWKKYN
;
A
#
# COMPACT_ATOMS: atom_id res chain seq x y z
N MET A 1 -22.43 -0.08 -7.41
CA MET A 1 -21.08 0.15 -7.97
C MET A 1 -20.10 -0.72 -7.22
N LYS A 2 -19.22 -1.44 -7.91
CA LYS A 2 -18.17 -2.25 -7.28
C LYS A 2 -17.09 -1.30 -6.77
N GLU A 3 -16.80 -1.32 -5.47
CA GLU A 3 -15.71 -0.51 -4.90
C GLU A 3 -14.38 -1.11 -5.38
N ILE A 4 -13.49 -0.26 -5.91
CA ILE A 4 -12.17 -0.70 -6.36
C ILE A 4 -11.20 -0.45 -5.21
N ILE A 5 -10.60 -1.53 -4.72
CA ILE A 5 -9.72 -1.51 -3.55
C ILE A 5 -8.29 -1.79 -4.00
N CYS A 6 -7.34 -1.01 -3.50
CA CYS A 6 -5.93 -1.21 -3.79
C CYS A 6 -5.45 -2.57 -3.26
N GLU A 7 -4.94 -3.42 -4.15
CA GLU A 7 -4.46 -4.76 -3.83
C GLU A 7 -3.16 -4.78 -2.99
N SER A 8 -2.56 -3.63 -2.73
CA SER A 8 -1.30 -3.48 -1.99
C SER A 8 -1.47 -2.93 -0.57
N CYS A 9 -2.53 -2.17 -0.30
CA CYS A 9 -2.75 -1.57 1.03
C CYS A 9 -4.21 -1.50 1.49
N GLY A 10 -5.16 -1.98 0.69
CA GLY A 10 -6.59 -1.96 1.04
C GLY A 10 -7.25 -0.59 0.91
N MET A 11 -6.58 0.42 0.38
CA MET A 11 -7.15 1.76 0.21
C MET A 11 -8.22 1.78 -0.89
N PRO A 12 -9.42 2.34 -0.65
CA PRO A 12 -10.41 2.56 -1.69
C PRO A 12 -9.92 3.57 -2.75
N MET A 13 -10.16 3.27 -4.03
CA MET A 13 -9.84 4.12 -5.17
C MET A 13 -11.13 4.50 -5.90
N ARG A 14 -11.45 5.80 -5.94
CA ARG A 14 -12.75 6.31 -6.40
C ARG A 14 -12.65 7.22 -7.62
N LYS A 15 -11.58 8.01 -7.70
CA LYS A 15 -11.29 8.93 -8.81
C LYS A 15 -9.94 8.60 -9.43
N LYS A 16 -9.71 9.06 -10.66
CA LYS A 16 -8.49 8.75 -11.44
C LYS A 16 -7.20 9.05 -10.67
N GLU A 17 -7.21 10.10 -9.86
CA GLU A 17 -6.06 10.55 -9.06
C GLU A 17 -5.75 9.61 -7.89
N ASP A 18 -6.64 8.69 -7.54
CA ASP A 18 -6.39 7.67 -6.51
C ASP A 18 -5.60 6.49 -7.10
N PHE A 19 -5.64 6.29 -8.42
CA PHE A 19 -5.01 5.16 -9.10
C PHE A 19 -3.57 5.46 -9.48
N GLY A 20 -2.69 4.47 -9.30
CA GLY A 20 -1.27 4.61 -9.62
C GLY A 20 -1.02 5.08 -11.05
N GLY A 21 -0.27 6.17 -11.19
CA GLY A 21 0.00 6.80 -12.49
C GLY A 21 -1.23 7.41 -13.17
N GLY A 22 -2.35 7.60 -12.46
CA GLY A 22 -3.61 8.10 -13.02
C GLY A 22 -4.32 7.11 -13.94
N LYS A 23 -4.06 5.80 -13.80
CA LYS A 23 -4.55 4.75 -14.69
C LYS A 23 -5.70 3.98 -14.02
N LEU A 24 -6.94 4.12 -14.51
CA LEU A 24 -8.14 3.53 -13.87
C LEU A 24 -8.15 2.00 -13.83
N ASP A 25 -7.35 1.34 -14.67
CA ASP A 25 -7.13 -0.11 -14.70
C ASP A 25 -6.02 -0.57 -13.74
N ASN A 26 -5.33 0.36 -13.08
CA ASN A 26 -4.28 0.02 -12.12
C ASN A 26 -4.90 -0.59 -10.86
N LYS A 27 -4.35 -1.72 -10.43
CA LYS A 27 -4.78 -2.43 -9.22
C LYS A 27 -4.26 -1.77 -7.94
N TYR A 28 -3.40 -0.78 -8.07
CA TYR A 28 -2.70 -0.13 -6.96
C TYR A 28 -2.98 1.36 -6.93
N CYS A 29 -3.03 1.92 -5.72
CA CYS A 29 -3.24 3.35 -5.54
C CYS A 29 -1.95 4.15 -5.73
N VAL A 30 -2.08 5.47 -5.89
CA VAL A 30 -0.95 6.41 -6.01
C VAL A 30 0.05 6.35 -4.85
N HIS A 31 -0.35 5.87 -3.68
CA HIS A 31 0.54 5.72 -2.52
C HIS A 31 1.27 4.38 -2.45
N CYS A 32 0.95 3.45 -3.35
CA CYS A 32 1.63 2.15 -3.47
C CYS A 32 2.47 2.07 -4.73
N THR A 33 2.42 3.06 -5.61
CA THR A 33 3.12 3.04 -6.89
C THR A 33 4.16 4.14 -6.99
N TYR A 34 5.17 3.93 -7.83
CA TYR A 34 5.98 5.03 -8.35
C TYR A 34 5.16 5.91 -9.31
N LYS A 35 5.75 7.03 -9.76
CA LYS A 35 5.05 8.03 -10.60
C LYS A 35 4.48 7.46 -11.91
N ASP A 36 5.10 6.42 -12.44
CA ASP A 36 4.68 5.73 -13.67
C ASP A 36 3.52 4.74 -13.47
N GLY A 37 3.12 4.51 -12.22
CA GLY A 37 2.08 3.56 -11.82
C GLY A 37 2.59 2.15 -11.53
N SER A 38 3.90 1.89 -11.59
CA SER A 38 4.47 0.60 -11.20
C SER A 38 4.44 0.43 -9.68
N LEU A 39 4.09 -0.77 -9.21
CA LEU A 39 4.04 -1.08 -7.77
C LEU A 39 5.42 -0.92 -7.14
N MET A 40 5.48 -0.28 -5.96
CA MET A 40 6.70 -0.19 -5.16
C MET A 40 7.27 -1.57 -4.83
N SER A 41 8.58 -1.66 -4.62
CA SER A 41 9.17 -2.88 -4.09
C SER A 41 8.57 -3.21 -2.70
N TYR A 42 8.59 -4.49 -2.32
CA TYR A 42 8.09 -4.91 -1.00
C TYR A 42 8.79 -4.13 0.13
N THR A 43 10.12 -4.02 0.07
CA THR A 43 10.92 -3.29 1.06
C THR A 43 10.57 -1.81 1.13
N ASP A 44 10.39 -1.15 -0.02
CA ASP A 44 9.99 0.27 -0.04
C ASP A 44 8.59 0.46 0.54
N LYS A 45 7.65 -0.42 0.18
CA LYS A 45 6.29 -0.33 0.72
C LYS A 45 6.27 -0.61 2.22
N LEU A 46 7.03 -1.59 2.69
CA LEU A 46 7.15 -1.91 4.11
C LEU A 46 7.66 -0.71 4.89
N ASN A 47 8.74 -0.08 4.43
CA ASN A 47 9.29 1.11 5.06
C ASN A 47 8.30 2.29 5.03
N ALA A 48 7.59 2.50 3.93
CA ALA A 48 6.58 3.55 3.81
C ALA A 48 5.38 3.30 4.75
N MET A 49 4.92 2.05 4.86
CA MET A 49 3.82 1.66 5.73
C MET A 49 4.21 1.79 7.20
N ALA A 50 5.40 1.35 7.59
CA ALA A 50 5.91 1.52 8.96
C ALA A 50 5.98 3.00 9.33
N LYS A 51 6.52 3.87 8.46
CA LYS A 51 6.52 5.33 8.67
C LYS A 51 5.12 5.90 8.82
N PHE A 52 4.16 5.44 8.01
CA PHE A 52 2.77 5.85 8.13
C PHE A 52 2.16 5.45 9.47
N ILE A 53 2.38 4.21 9.92
CA ILE A 53 1.91 3.71 11.22
C ILE A 53 2.51 4.52 12.37
N ILE A 54 3.82 4.78 12.36
CA ILE A 54 4.49 5.63 13.35
C ILE A 54 3.82 7.01 13.38
N SER A 55 3.61 7.63 12.22
CA SER A 55 3.03 8.98 12.14
C SER A 55 1.57 9.06 12.62
N ARG A 56 0.83 7.94 12.60
CA ARG A 56 -0.60 7.89 12.91
C ARG A 56 -0.90 7.36 14.31
N MET A 57 -0.09 6.41 14.78
CA MET A 57 -0.32 5.67 16.02
C MET A 57 0.72 5.97 17.09
N GLY A 58 1.80 6.70 16.76
CA GLY A 58 2.87 7.00 17.71
C GLY A 58 3.65 5.76 18.18
N MET A 59 3.57 4.66 17.43
CA MET A 59 4.28 3.41 17.73
C MET A 59 5.79 3.58 17.58
N ASP A 60 6.56 2.77 18.32
CA ASP A 60 7.98 2.62 18.05
C ASP A 60 8.21 1.96 16.68
N LYS A 61 9.45 2.09 16.22
CA LYS A 61 9.84 1.67 14.88
C LYS A 61 9.74 0.16 14.69
N GLU A 62 10.13 -0.65 15.69
CA GLU A 62 10.10 -2.11 15.57
C GLU A 62 8.66 -2.62 15.51
N MET A 63 7.79 -2.18 16.42
CA MET A 63 6.37 -2.52 16.41
C MET A 63 5.68 -2.06 15.13
N ALA A 64 6.03 -0.87 14.62
CA ALA A 64 5.46 -0.36 13.38
C ALA A 64 5.88 -1.18 12.15
N ILE A 65 7.13 -1.67 12.10
CA ILE A 65 7.61 -2.56 11.04
C ILE A 65 6.86 -3.89 11.09
N GLU A 66 6.71 -4.49 12.27
CA GLU A 66 6.01 -5.77 12.39
C GLU A 66 4.53 -5.64 12.04
N THR A 67 3.86 -4.61 12.55
CA THR A 67 2.47 -4.29 12.18
C THR A 67 2.32 -4.07 10.67
N ALA A 68 3.30 -3.40 10.04
CA ALA A 68 3.31 -3.21 8.60
C ALA A 68 3.45 -4.53 7.83
N LYS A 69 4.33 -5.44 8.26
CA LYS A 69 4.46 -6.79 7.66
C LYS A 69 3.16 -7.56 7.78
N GLU A 70 2.56 -7.63 8.96
CA GLU A 70 1.30 -8.34 9.18
C GLU A 70 0.14 -7.77 8.35
N THR A 71 0.12 -6.45 8.17
CA THR A 71 -0.87 -5.77 7.33
C THR A 71 -0.64 -6.12 5.86
N MET A 72 0.61 -5.99 5.39
CA MET A 72 0.97 -6.31 4.01
C MET A 72 0.73 -7.79 3.69
N ALA A 73 0.99 -8.70 4.62
CA ALA A 73 0.75 -10.12 4.48
C ALA A 73 -0.70 -10.44 4.05
N LYS A 74 -1.67 -9.66 4.49
CA LYS A 74 -3.09 -9.88 4.17
C LYS A 74 -3.48 -9.36 2.78
N MET A 75 -2.61 -8.61 2.11
CA MET A 75 -2.92 -7.96 0.84
C MET A 75 -2.57 -8.86 -0.36
N PRO A 76 -3.41 -8.87 -1.42
CA PRO A 76 -3.17 -9.70 -2.59
C PRO A 76 -1.80 -9.53 -3.27
N ALA A 77 -1.27 -8.30 -3.29
CA ALA A 77 0.00 -7.98 -3.95
C ALA A 77 1.22 -8.67 -3.29
N TRP A 78 1.11 -9.04 -2.02
CA TRP A 78 2.25 -9.45 -1.19
C TRP A 78 2.25 -10.94 -0.82
N LYS A 79 1.31 -11.73 -1.35
CA LYS A 79 1.18 -13.16 -1.05
C LYS A 79 2.45 -13.99 -1.22
N LYS A 80 3.37 -13.57 -2.10
CA LYS A 80 4.65 -14.25 -2.35
C LYS A 80 5.73 -14.00 -1.28
N TYR A 81 5.47 -13.09 -0.34
CA TYR A 81 6.39 -12.72 0.74
C TYR A 81 5.94 -13.23 2.12
N ASN A 82 4.84 -14.00 2.17
CA ASN A 82 4.41 -14.79 3.31
C ASN A 82 4.69 -16.26 3.06
#